data_AF-V6EXJ3-F1
#
_entry.id   AF-V6EXJ3-F1
#
_cell.length_a   1.000
_cell.length_b   1.000
_cell.length_c   1.000
_cell.angle_alpha   90.00
_cell.angle_beta   90.00
_cell.angle_gamma   90.00
#
_symmetry.space_group_name_H-M   'P 1'
#
loop_
_entity.id
_entity.type
_entity.pdbx_description
1 polymer ?
#
loop_
_entity_poly.entity_id
_entity_poly.type
_entity_poly.pdbx_seq_one_letter_code
_entity_poly.pdbx_strand_id
1 'polypeptide(L)'
;MRKLPLALVILTLLSPLNAISADKPEANPDAVYASNRAVDLEVMRLRLGTNPSPGATATLIEAEDLLRRFKQAPAKDKPALRSQIDAAVARMEMDAATMKQRDGKLPGD
;
A
#
# COMPACT_ATOMS: atom_id res chain seq x y z
N MET A 1 45.45 -6.28 -57.48
CA MET A 1 45.88 -7.32 -56.53
C MET A 1 45.54 -6.86 -55.11
N ARG A 2 44.86 -7.74 -54.36
CA ARG A 2 44.61 -7.78 -52.89
C ARG A 2 45.60 -6.91 -52.09
N LYS A 3 45.23 -6.12 -51.07
CA LYS A 3 44.66 -6.57 -49.78
C LYS A 3 43.87 -5.45 -49.04
N LEU A 4 42.57 -5.63 -48.82
CA LEU A 4 41.95 -5.44 -47.49
C LEU A 4 42.44 -6.63 -46.62
N PRO A 5 42.45 -6.65 -45.26
CA PRO A 5 41.70 -5.85 -44.28
C PRO A 5 42.53 -5.50 -43.00
N LEU A 6 42.01 -4.76 -42.01
CA LEU A 6 42.24 -5.09 -40.58
C LEU A 6 41.50 -4.20 -39.54
N ALA A 7 40.52 -3.37 -39.91
CA ALA A 7 39.86 -2.49 -38.94
C ALA A 7 38.38 -2.85 -38.68
N LEU A 8 37.98 -4.10 -38.90
CA LEU A 8 36.56 -4.48 -38.82
C LEU A 8 36.32 -5.88 -38.23
N VAL A 9 36.84 -6.20 -37.04
CA VAL A 9 36.55 -7.50 -36.37
C VAL A 9 36.37 -7.41 -34.84
N ILE A 10 36.36 -6.23 -34.20
CA ILE A 10 36.24 -6.14 -32.73
C ILE A 10 35.07 -5.26 -32.29
N LEU A 11 33.87 -5.52 -32.83
CA LEU A 11 32.64 -4.98 -32.23
C LEU A 11 31.43 -5.90 -32.43
N THR A 12 31.63 -7.22 -32.34
CA THR A 12 30.56 -8.21 -32.53
C THR A 12 30.40 -9.19 -31.37
N LEU A 13 30.99 -8.91 -30.20
CA LEU A 13 31.12 -9.94 -29.16
C LEU A 13 30.70 -9.55 -27.75
N LEU A 14 29.89 -8.52 -27.53
CA LEU A 14 29.31 -8.33 -26.20
C LEU A 14 27.98 -7.57 -26.24
N SER A 15 26.91 -8.29 -26.57
CA SER A 15 25.69 -8.31 -25.74
C SER A 15 24.66 -9.21 -26.41
N PRO A 16 24.33 -10.37 -25.80
CA PRO A 16 23.15 -11.10 -26.21
C PRO A 16 21.93 -10.18 -26.01
N LEU A 17 21.04 -10.24 -26.98
CA LEU A 17 19.64 -9.87 -26.87
C LEU A 17 19.08 -10.48 -25.58
N ASN A 18 19.15 -9.75 -24.47
CA ASN A 18 18.10 -9.87 -23.48
C ASN A 18 16.95 -9.10 -24.08
N ALA A 19 16.08 -9.84 -24.75
CA ALA A 19 14.69 -9.48 -24.87
C ALA A 19 14.25 -9.03 -23.49
N ILE A 20 14.22 -7.71 -23.28
CA ILE A 20 13.41 -7.10 -22.26
C ILE A 20 12.00 -7.40 -22.74
N SER A 21 11.51 -8.60 -22.41
CA SER A 21 10.09 -8.79 -22.23
C SER A 21 9.67 -7.62 -21.38
N ALA A 22 8.95 -6.68 -22.00
CA ALA A 22 8.15 -5.72 -21.30
C ALA A 22 7.14 -6.56 -20.51
N ASP A 23 7.60 -7.05 -19.37
CA ASP A 23 6.80 -7.68 -18.34
C ASP A 23 5.91 -6.56 -17.85
N LYS A 24 4.78 -6.40 -18.56
CA LYS A 24 3.74 -5.46 -18.21
C LYS A 24 3.42 -5.82 -16.77
N PRO A 25 3.68 -4.95 -15.77
CA PRO A 25 3.55 -5.32 -14.39
C PRO A 25 2.11 -5.76 -14.20
N GLU A 26 1.92 -7.07 -14.07
CA GLU A 26 0.60 -7.64 -13.87
C GLU A 26 0.15 -7.05 -12.55
N ALA A 27 -0.88 -6.20 -12.59
CA ALA A 27 -1.28 -5.41 -11.45
C ALA A 27 -1.71 -6.39 -10.35
N ASN A 28 -0.81 -6.67 -9.41
CA ASN A 28 -1.08 -7.59 -8.33
C ASN A 28 -2.19 -6.96 -7.46
N PRO A 29 -3.41 -7.51 -7.47
CA PRO A 29 -4.56 -6.88 -6.82
C PRO A 29 -4.38 -6.77 -5.30
N ASP A 30 -3.53 -7.62 -4.71
CA ASP A 30 -3.15 -7.50 -3.31
C ASP A 30 -2.16 -6.36 -3.06
N ALA A 31 -1.22 -6.14 -3.97
CA ALA A 31 -0.28 -5.03 -3.86
C ALA A 31 -1.01 -3.68 -3.97
N VAL A 32 -1.94 -3.56 -4.92
CA VAL A 32 -2.80 -2.37 -5.08
C VAL A 32 -3.64 -2.14 -3.82
N TYR A 33 -4.30 -3.19 -3.32
CA TYR A 33 -5.08 -3.09 -2.08
C TYR A 33 -4.22 -2.66 -0.88
N ALA A 34 -3.05 -3.29 -0.68
CA ALA A 34 -2.16 -2.95 0.41
C ALA A 34 -1.61 -1.52 0.32
N SER A 35 -1.36 -1.03 -0.90
CA SER A 35 -0.91 0.34 -1.15
C SER A 35 -2.01 1.34 -0.79
N ASN A 36 -3.24 1.12 -1.28
CA ASN A 36 -4.37 2.00 -0.99
C ASN A 36 -4.65 2.04 0.52
N ARG A 37 -4.68 0.89 1.19
CA ARG A 37 -4.88 0.84 2.64
C ARG A 37 -3.74 1.49 3.42
N ALA A 38 -2.49 1.38 2.97
CA ALA A 38 -1.39 2.11 3.61
C ALA A 38 -1.59 3.63 3.57
N VAL A 39 -2.08 4.16 2.43
CA VAL A 39 -2.40 5.58 2.29
C VAL A 39 -3.54 5.99 3.22
N ASP A 40 -4.63 5.21 3.26
CA ASP A 40 -5.78 5.48 4.12
C ASP A 40 -5.38 5.56 5.61
N LEU A 41 -4.55 4.61 6.07
CA LEU A 41 -4.07 4.59 7.46
C LEU A 41 -3.15 5.77 7.78
N GLU A 42 -2.28 6.17 6.86
CA GLU A 42 -1.42 7.34 7.05
C GLU A 42 -2.24 8.64 7.13
N VAL A 43 -3.26 8.79 6.27
CA VAL A 43 -4.19 9.93 6.35
C VAL A 43 -4.90 9.94 7.71
N MET A 44 -5.35 8.79 8.20
CA MET A 44 -5.99 8.72 9.51
C MET A 44 -5.02 9.03 10.64
N ARG A 45 -3.77 8.56 10.57
CA ARG A 45 -2.72 8.88 11.54
C ARG A 45 -2.51 10.39 11.64
N LEU A 46 -2.40 11.09 10.51
CA LEU A 46 -2.28 12.54 10.48
C LEU A 46 -3.52 13.24 11.08
N ARG A 47 -4.72 12.75 10.78
CA ARG A 47 -5.96 13.27 11.37
C ARG A 47 -5.99 13.07 12.88
N LEU A 48 -5.60 11.91 13.38
CA LEU A 48 -5.55 11.64 14.81
C LEU A 48 -4.44 12.41 15.53
N GLY A 49 -3.36 12.76 14.82
CA GLY A 49 -2.33 13.67 15.34
C GLY A 49 -2.85 15.10 15.57
N THR A 50 -3.86 15.54 14.81
CA THR A 50 -4.48 16.87 14.95
C THR A 50 -5.77 16.85 15.78
N ASN A 51 -6.48 15.73 15.80
CA ASN A 51 -7.68 15.51 16.62
C ASN A 51 -7.64 14.11 17.25
N PRO A 52 -7.03 13.95 18.43
CA PRO A 52 -6.82 12.65 19.04
C PRO A 52 -8.12 12.01 19.51
N SER A 53 -8.33 10.75 19.13
CA SER A 53 -9.44 9.91 19.59
C SER A 53 -8.88 8.58 20.10
N PRO A 54 -8.94 8.30 21.41
CA PRO A 54 -8.33 7.08 21.98
C PRO A 54 -8.83 5.78 21.33
N GLY A 55 -10.13 5.69 21.01
CA GLY A 55 -10.72 4.53 20.33
C GLY A 55 -10.20 4.37 18.89
N ALA A 56 -10.15 5.48 18.15
CA ALA A 56 -9.63 5.48 16.78
C ALA A 56 -8.11 5.23 16.75
N THR A 57 -7.33 5.73 17.72
CA THR A 57 -5.89 5.47 17.82
C THR A 57 -5.59 4.00 18.11
N ALA A 58 -6.34 3.36 19.02
CA ALA A 58 -6.21 1.93 19.25
C ALA A 58 -6.54 1.11 17.99
N THR A 59 -7.61 1.49 17.29
CA THR A 59 -8.03 0.83 16.05
C THR A 59 -7.04 1.06 14.90
N LEU A 60 -6.37 2.22 14.84
CA LEU A 60 -5.30 2.49 13.87
C LEU A 60 -4.14 1.51 14.04
N ILE A 61 -3.69 1.26 15.28
CA ILE A 61 -2.61 0.31 15.57
C ILE A 61 -3.01 -1.11 15.14
N GLU A 62 -4.25 -1.51 15.42
CA GLU A 62 -4.80 -2.81 14.97
C GLU A 62 -4.77 -2.92 13.43
N ALA A 63 -5.26 -1.89 12.73
CA ALA A 63 -5.31 -1.87 11.28
C ALA A 63 -3.91 -1.90 10.63
N GLU A 64 -2.92 -1.22 11.23
CA GLU A 64 -1.53 -1.26 10.80
C GLU A 64 -0.91 -2.66 10.96
N ASP A 65 -1.18 -3.33 12.08
CA ASP A 65 -0.74 -4.71 12.30
C ASP A 65 -1.38 -5.68 11.30
N LEU A 66 -2.69 -5.57 11.09
CA LEU A 66 -3.42 -6.37 10.11
C LEU A 66 -2.88 -6.16 8.70
N LEU A 67 -2.56 -4.92 8.32
CA LEU A 67 -1.95 -4.62 7.02
C LEU A 67 -0.54 -5.20 6.88
N ARG A 68 0.26 -5.15 7.95
CA ARG A 68 1.59 -5.81 7.99
C ARG A 68 1.45 -7.31 7.80
N ARG A 69 0.50 -7.95 8.50
CA ARG A 69 0.20 -9.38 8.35
C ARG A 69 -0.29 -9.70 6.95
N PHE A 70 -1.16 -8.89 6.37
CA PHE A 70 -1.66 -9.06 5.00
C PHE A 70 -0.54 -9.05 3.95
N LYS A 71 0.44 -8.15 4.10
CA LYS A 71 1.62 -8.08 3.22
C LYS A 71 2.51 -9.34 3.30
N GLN A 72 2.53 -10.02 4.46
CA GLN A 72 3.37 -11.20 4.72
C GLN A 72 2.62 -12.53 4.56
N ALA A 73 1.29 -12.50 4.52
CA ALA A 73 0.45 -13.69 4.53
C ALA A 73 0.43 -14.43 3.18
N PRO A 74 0.28 -15.77 3.20
CA PRO A 74 0.02 -16.52 1.98
C PRO A 74 -1.37 -16.20 1.41
N ALA A 75 -1.56 -16.42 0.11
CA ALA A 75 -2.78 -16.04 -0.62
C ALA A 75 -4.08 -16.58 0.01
N LYS A 76 -4.03 -17.75 0.65
CA LYS A 76 -5.18 -18.38 1.32
C LYS A 76 -5.73 -17.58 2.52
N ASP A 77 -4.87 -16.83 3.22
CA ASP A 77 -5.25 -16.12 4.44
C ASP A 77 -5.60 -14.64 4.15
N LYS A 78 -5.25 -14.16 2.95
CA LYS A 78 -5.46 -12.78 2.51
C LYS A 78 -6.93 -12.35 2.46
N PRO A 79 -7.91 -13.17 2.02
CA PRO A 79 -9.32 -12.77 2.04
C PRO A 79 -9.83 -12.47 3.46
N ALA A 80 -9.45 -13.30 4.44
CA ALA A 80 -9.83 -13.09 5.83
C ALA A 80 -9.17 -11.82 6.41
N LEU A 81 -7.90 -11.59 6.08
CA LEU A 81 -7.19 -10.38 6.50
C LEU A 81 -7.76 -9.11 5.84
N ARG A 82 -8.16 -9.16 4.55
CA ARG A 82 -8.86 -8.05 3.88
C ARG A 82 -10.12 -7.65 4.65
N SER A 83 -10.97 -8.63 4.96
CA SER A 83 -12.20 -8.35 5.71
C SER A 83 -11.93 -7.75 7.10
N GLN A 84 -10.90 -8.22 7.79
CA GLN A 84 -10.50 -7.66 9.08
C GLN A 84 -9.97 -6.22 8.97
N ILE A 85 -9.17 -5.93 7.95
CA ILE A 85 -8.68 -4.57 7.67
C ILE A 85 -9.86 -3.64 7.36
N ASP A 86 -10.77 -4.05 6.48
CA ASP A 86 -11.92 -3.24 6.09
C ASP A 86 -12.83 -2.96 7.29
N ALA A 87 -13.04 -3.95 8.17
CA ALA A 87 -13.80 -3.77 9.41
C ALA A 87 -13.09 -2.82 10.40
N ALA A 88 -11.77 -2.95 10.57
CA ALA A 88 -11.00 -2.06 11.44
C ALA A 88 -11.05 -0.61 10.93
N VAL A 89 -10.90 -0.40 9.62
CA VAL A 89 -11.01 0.93 9.01
C VAL A 89 -12.40 1.53 9.26
N ALA A 90 -13.48 0.77 9.05
CA ALA A 90 -14.84 1.25 9.30
C ALA A 90 -15.07 1.65 10.77
N ARG A 91 -14.60 0.84 11.73
CA ARG A 91 -14.66 1.17 13.17
C ARG A 91 -13.91 2.46 13.48
N MET A 92 -12.70 2.60 12.94
CA MET A 92 -11.86 3.77 13.12
C MET A 92 -12.52 5.04 12.58
N GLU A 93 -13.16 4.96 11.41
CA GLU A 93 -13.92 6.07 10.83
C GLU A 93 -15.13 6.45 11.70
N MET A 94 -15.85 5.47 12.25
CA MET A 94 -16.96 5.72 13.18
C MET A 94 -16.49 6.39 14.47
N ASP A 95 -15.41 5.92 15.07
CA ASP A 95 -14.85 6.50 16.30
C ASP A 95 -14.35 7.93 16.07
N ALA A 96 -13.73 8.20 14.92
CA ALA A 96 -13.31 9.53 14.53
C ALA A 96 -14.51 10.46 14.24
N ALA A 97 -15.60 9.94 13.66
CA ALA A 97 -16.82 10.71 13.37
C ALA A 97 -17.64 11.02 14.64
N THR A 98 -17.67 10.11 15.61
CA THR A 98 -18.43 10.24 16.86
C THR A 98 -17.92 11.38 17.74
N MET A 99 -16.61 11.69 17.70
CA MET A 99 -16.07 12.86 18.41
C MET A 99 -16.52 14.19 17.80
N LYS A 100 -16.61 14.29 16.48
CA LYS A 100 -17.09 15.51 15.80
C LYS A 100 -18.50 15.92 16.24
N GLN A 101 -19.34 14.94 16.62
CA GLN A 101 -20.67 15.21 17.16
C GLN A 101 -20.68 15.66 18.63
N ARG A 102 -19.72 15.20 19.46
CA ARG A 102 -19.61 15.66 20.86
C ARG A 102 -19.14 17.12 20.93
N ASP A 103 -18.22 17.52 20.07
CA ASP A 103 -17.74 18.91 20.02
C ASP A 103 -18.78 19.88 19.43
N GLY A 104 -19.75 19.36 18.66
CA GLY A 104 -20.82 20.14 18.04
C GLY A 104 -22.07 20.34 18.92
N LYS A 105 -22.15 19.74 20.11
CA LYS A 105 -23.27 19.94 21.03
C LYS A 105 -22.89 21.03 22.05
N LEU A 106 -23.35 22.25 21.81
CA LEU A 106 -23.28 23.31 22.81
C LEU A 106 -24.00 22.85 24.10
N PRO A 107 -23.42 23.06 25.29
CA PRO A 107 -24.11 22.80 26.53
C PRO A 107 -25.18 23.89 26.75
N GLY A 108 -26.45 23.50 26.59
CA GLY A 108 -27.60 24.23 27.11
C GLY A 108 -28.30 25.14 26.10
N ASP A 109 -29.45 24.65 25.63
CA ASP A 109 -30.66 25.46 25.49
C ASP A 109 -31.64 24.98 26.58
#